data_AF-A0A935P9M4-F1
#
_entry.id   AF-A0A935P9M4-F1
#
_cell.length_a   1.000
_cell.length_b   1.000
_cell.length_c   1.000
_cell.angle_alpha   90.00
_cell.angle_beta   90.00
_cell.angle_gamma   90.00
#
_symmetry.space_group_name_H-M   'P 1'
#
loop_
_entity.id
_entity.type
_entity.pdbx_description
1 polymer ?
#
loop_
_entity_poly.entity_id
_entity_poly.type
_entity_poly.pdbx_seq_one_letter_code
_entity_poly.pdbx_strand_id
1 'polypeptide(L)'
;MFRVTTDNERFYIRPSKNKTTGLPDYEYAPSVTYITSFYPKGPQLTKWIAEQGWDEAEKKKTDAGARGSRIHAAVAALVGGGTVTPDMKFDGVELAVDEYAAVLNFRDWFEATRPEVLGSEFLIWNDEHNYAGTVDLKVKINGEVWVIDLKSSKSVYPEYALQLSAYKSASPTPRGSGFCR
;
A
#
# COMPACT_ATOMS: atom_id res chain seq x y z
N MET A 1 -6.07 -14.20 3.85
CA MET A 1 -5.79 -13.63 2.52
C MET A 1 -4.33 -13.25 2.49
N PHE A 2 -3.62 -13.54 1.40
CA PHE A 2 -2.20 -13.27 1.27
C PHE A 2 -1.91 -12.51 -0.03
N ARG A 3 -0.91 -11.63 0.00
CA ARG A 3 -0.41 -10.94 -1.19
C ARG A 3 0.69 -11.79 -1.82
N VAL A 4 0.59 -12.04 -3.12
CA VAL A 4 1.63 -12.66 -3.93
C VAL A 4 2.14 -11.61 -4.90
N THR A 5 3.45 -11.36 -4.87
CA THR A 5 4.12 -10.39 -5.77
C THR A 5 5.22 -11.13 -6.51
N THR A 6 5.18 -11.07 -7.83
CA THR A 6 6.23 -11.51 -8.75
C THR A 6 6.82 -10.26 -9.42
N ASP A 7 7.85 -10.44 -10.26
CA ASP A 7 8.48 -9.33 -10.98
C ASP A 7 7.50 -8.59 -11.89
N ASN A 8 6.52 -9.31 -12.44
CA ASN A 8 5.59 -8.77 -13.42
C ASN A 8 4.17 -8.62 -12.90
N GLU A 9 3.84 -9.17 -11.73
CA GLU A 9 2.46 -9.28 -11.30
C GLU A 9 2.31 -9.13 -9.78
N ARG A 10 1.15 -8.62 -9.37
CA ARG A 10 0.80 -8.57 -7.95
C ARG A 10 -0.67 -8.89 -7.77
N PHE A 11 -0.93 -9.97 -7.04
CA PHE A 11 -2.26 -10.52 -6.78
C PHE A 11 -2.51 -10.72 -5.29
N TYR A 12 -3.79 -10.78 -4.92
CA TYR A 12 -4.24 -11.27 -3.62
C TYR A 12 -4.94 -12.60 -3.78
N ILE A 13 -4.71 -13.48 -2.82
CA ILE A 13 -5.29 -14.82 -2.78
C ILE A 13 -6.11 -14.97 -1.50
N ARG A 14 -7.39 -15.33 -1.64
CA ARG A 14 -8.26 -15.68 -0.51
C ARG A 14 -8.76 -17.13 -0.62
N PRO A 15 -8.86 -17.87 0.50
CA PRO A 15 -9.48 -19.18 0.50
C PRO A 15 -10.92 -19.11 0.01
N SER A 16 -11.32 -20.09 -0.79
CA SER A 16 -12.68 -20.28 -1.30
C SER A 16 -13.02 -21.77 -1.28
N LYS A 17 -14.20 -22.11 -1.81
CA LYS A 17 -14.62 -23.49 -2.04
C LYS A 17 -15.07 -23.64 -3.47
N ASN A 18 -14.62 -24.72 -4.10
CA ASN A 18 -15.07 -25.04 -5.45
C ASN A 18 -16.58 -25.29 -5.45
N LYS A 19 -17.33 -24.54 -6.26
CA LYS A 19 -18.81 -24.61 -6.27
C LYS A 19 -19.36 -25.96 -6.71
N THR A 20 -18.57 -26.75 -7.45
CA THR A 20 -18.97 -28.06 -7.98
C THR A 20 -18.55 -29.19 -7.06
N THR A 21 -17.32 -29.18 -6.55
CA THR A 21 -16.76 -30.30 -5.76
C THR A 21 -16.81 -30.07 -4.25
N GLY A 22 -17.02 -28.84 -3.79
CA GLY A 22 -17.01 -28.46 -2.37
C GLY A 22 -15.63 -28.49 -1.70
N LEU A 23 -14.57 -28.86 -2.44
CA LEU A 23 -13.21 -28.92 -1.95
C LEU A 23 -12.62 -27.51 -1.73
N PRO A 24 -11.62 -27.38 -0.84
CA PRO A 24 -10.88 -26.13 -0.69
C PRO A 24 -10.32 -25.65 -2.02
N ASP A 25 -10.51 -24.37 -2.30
CA ASP A 25 -10.04 -23.70 -3.51
C ASP A 25 -9.52 -22.30 -3.15
N TYR A 26 -9.06 -21.56 -4.15
CA TYR A 26 -8.57 -20.19 -3.96
C TYR A 26 -9.11 -19.25 -5.03
N GLU A 27 -9.46 -18.04 -4.58
CA GLU A 27 -9.79 -16.95 -5.47
C GLU A 27 -8.64 -15.97 -5.58
N TYR A 28 -8.43 -15.46 -6.79
CA TYR A 28 -7.32 -14.59 -7.15
C TYR A 28 -7.87 -13.27 -7.68
N ALA A 29 -7.39 -12.16 -7.13
CA ALA A 29 -7.70 -10.83 -7.61
C ALA A 29 -6.42 -10.01 -7.84
N PRO A 30 -6.25 -9.38 -9.02
CA PRO A 30 -5.15 -8.46 -9.25
C PRO A 30 -5.17 -7.30 -8.24
N SER A 31 -3.98 -6.83 -7.87
CA SER A 31 -3.86 -5.69 -6.98
C SER A 31 -4.22 -4.38 -7.69
N VAL A 32 -4.77 -3.42 -6.96
CA VAL A 32 -5.02 -2.05 -7.46
C VAL A 32 -3.72 -1.44 -8.01
N THR A 33 -2.59 -1.63 -7.32
CA THR A 33 -1.27 -1.16 -7.79
C THR A 33 -0.88 -1.78 -9.12
N TYR A 34 -1.09 -3.09 -9.30
CA TYR A 34 -0.81 -3.77 -10.56
C TYR A 34 -1.68 -3.22 -11.70
N ILE A 35 -2.99 -3.10 -11.48
CA ILE A 35 -3.92 -2.55 -12.48
C ILE A 35 -3.52 -1.13 -12.89
N THR A 36 -3.28 -0.25 -11.90
CA THR A 36 -2.93 1.16 -12.15
C THR A 36 -1.53 1.33 -12.77
N SER A 37 -0.67 0.31 -12.71
CA SER A 37 0.64 0.35 -13.37
C SER A 37 0.52 0.47 -14.90
N PHE A 38 -0.56 -0.04 -15.49
CA PHE A 38 -0.86 0.06 -16.92
C PHE A 38 -1.48 1.39 -17.35
N TYR A 39 -1.77 2.30 -16.42
CA TYR A 39 -2.24 3.63 -16.78
C TYR A 39 -1.17 4.36 -17.60
N PRO A 40 -1.54 5.06 -18.71
CA PRO A 40 -0.59 5.71 -19.58
C PRO A 40 0.35 6.64 -18.82
N LYS A 41 1.65 6.39 -18.95
CA LYS A 41 2.68 7.23 -18.34
C LYS A 41 3.01 8.41 -19.26
N GLY A 42 3.22 9.57 -18.66
CA GLY A 42 3.57 10.78 -19.41
C GLY A 42 4.90 10.63 -20.16
N PRO A 43 5.10 11.35 -21.29
CA PRO A 43 6.31 11.25 -22.11
C PRO A 43 7.59 11.59 -21.35
N GLN A 44 7.48 12.33 -20.24
CA GLN A 44 8.60 12.65 -19.35
C GLN A 44 9.20 11.41 -18.69
N LEU A 45 8.38 10.42 -18.33
CA LEU A 45 8.89 9.16 -17.77
C LEU A 45 9.66 8.38 -18.83
N THR A 46 9.12 8.27 -20.04
CA THR A 46 9.80 7.59 -21.16
C THR A 46 11.13 8.26 -21.48
N LYS A 47 11.15 9.60 -21.53
CA LYS A 47 12.38 10.36 -21.75
C LYS A 47 13.40 10.11 -20.64
N TRP A 48 12.95 10.13 -19.38
CA TRP A 48 13.83 9.85 -18.25
C TRP A 48 14.42 8.43 -18.30
N ILE A 49 13.61 7.41 -18.62
CA ILE A 49 14.12 6.02 -18.79
C ILE A 49 15.17 5.98 -19.90
N ALA A 50 14.93 6.64 -21.03
CA ALA A 50 15.88 6.69 -22.14
C ALA A 50 17.19 7.41 -21.77
N GLU A 51 17.12 8.48 -20.98
CA GLU A 51 18.30 9.23 -20.50
C GLU A 51 19.13 8.45 -19.48
N GLN A 52 18.49 7.67 -18.59
CA GLN A 52 19.18 6.88 -17.57
C GLN A 52 19.73 5.56 -18.11
N GLY A 53 19.07 4.97 -19.11
CA GLY A 53 19.24 3.56 -19.47
C GLY A 53 18.32 2.65 -18.66
N TRP A 54 17.91 1.53 -19.27
CA TRP A 54 16.90 0.63 -18.71
C TRP A 54 17.27 0.07 -17.34
N ASP A 55 18.46 -0.51 -17.20
CA ASP A 55 18.88 -1.20 -15.97
C ASP A 55 18.96 -0.24 -14.76
N GLU A 56 19.53 0.95 -14.97
CA GLU A 56 19.62 1.98 -13.93
C GLU A 56 18.25 2.56 -13.58
N ALA A 57 17.36 2.72 -14.57
CA ALA A 57 15.99 3.16 -14.32
C ALA A 57 15.20 2.13 -13.49
N GLU A 58 15.29 0.84 -13.82
CA GLU A 58 14.62 -0.22 -13.06
C GLU A 58 15.18 -0.38 -11.65
N LYS A 59 16.50 -0.27 -11.48
CA LYS A 59 17.12 -0.24 -10.15
C LYS A 59 16.59 0.90 -9.31
N LYS A 60 16.56 2.14 -9.85
CA LYS A 60 16.03 3.31 -9.15
C LYS A 60 14.56 3.17 -8.78
N LYS A 61 13.74 2.59 -9.66
CA LYS A 61 12.32 2.31 -9.38
C LYS A 61 12.17 1.28 -8.25
N THR A 62 12.98 0.22 -8.28
CA THR A 62 12.97 -0.84 -7.26
C THR A 62 13.40 -0.29 -5.91
N ASP A 63 14.49 0.46 -5.85
CA ASP A 63 14.99 1.09 -4.63
C ASP A 63 13.97 2.07 -4.04
N ALA A 64 13.31 2.86 -4.90
CA ALA A 64 12.23 3.77 -4.48
C ALA A 64 11.02 3.00 -3.92
N GLY A 65 10.66 1.85 -4.51
CA GLY A 65 9.60 0.97 -4.02
C GLY A 65 9.92 0.34 -2.66
N ALA A 66 11.16 -0.14 -2.47
CA ALA A 66 11.63 -0.68 -1.20
C ALA A 66 11.64 0.39 -0.10
N ARG A 67 12.13 1.60 -0.44
CA ARG A 67 12.08 2.78 0.43
C ARG A 67 10.65 3.10 0.88
N GLY A 68 9.71 3.19 -0.07
CA GLY A 68 8.30 3.43 0.25
C GLY A 68 7.75 2.35 1.20
N SER A 69 8.06 1.08 0.95
CA SER A 69 7.59 -0.03 1.77
C SER A 69 8.09 0.05 3.22
N ARG A 70 9.35 0.43 3.45
CA ARG A 70 9.89 0.64 4.80
C ARG A 70 9.20 1.79 5.54
N ILE A 71 8.95 2.91 4.84
CA ILE A 71 8.25 4.06 5.42
C ILE A 71 6.83 3.67 5.84
N HIS A 72 6.08 2.95 4.98
CA HIS A 72 4.71 2.52 5.32
C HIS A 72 4.69 1.57 6.51
N ALA A 73 5.61 0.60 6.56
CA ALA A 73 5.73 -0.33 7.67
C ALA A 73 6.05 0.39 8.99
N ALA A 74 6.93 1.39 8.97
CA ALA A 74 7.24 2.22 10.13
C ALA A 74 6.04 3.07 10.58
N VAL A 75 5.33 3.68 9.64
CA VAL A 75 4.11 4.44 9.95
C VAL A 75 3.02 3.54 10.53
N ALA A 76 2.81 2.35 9.99
CA ALA A 76 1.86 1.38 10.53
C ALA A 76 2.19 0.97 11.97
N ALA A 77 3.48 0.82 12.30
CA ALA A 77 3.93 0.55 13.67
C ALA A 77 3.61 1.72 14.61
N LEU A 78 3.79 2.98 14.18
CA LEU A 78 3.40 4.16 14.96
C LEU A 78 1.88 4.22 15.18
N VAL A 79 1.11 4.03 14.11
CA VAL A 79 -0.37 4.06 14.17
C VAL A 79 -0.91 2.96 15.09
N GLY A 80 -0.24 1.82 15.17
CA GLY A 80 -0.54 0.73 16.11
C GLY A 80 -0.22 1.03 17.58
N GLY A 81 0.25 2.24 17.92
CA GLY A 81 0.65 2.63 19.28
C GLY A 81 2.09 2.26 19.64
N GLY A 82 2.88 1.78 18.68
CA GLY A 82 4.30 1.52 18.85
C GLY A 82 5.14 2.79 18.79
N THR A 83 6.44 2.63 19.02
CA THR A 83 7.45 3.68 18.80
C THR A 83 8.35 3.27 17.63
N VAL A 84 8.86 4.25 16.89
CA VAL A 84 9.87 4.03 15.84
C VAL A 84 11.12 4.83 16.18
N THR A 85 12.23 4.12 16.34
CA THR A 85 13.56 4.71 16.52
C THR A 85 14.44 4.48 15.28
N PRO A 86 15.48 5.28 15.05
CA PRO A 86 16.33 5.15 13.85
C PRO A 86 17.01 3.79 13.67
N ASP A 87 17.32 3.11 14.79
CA ASP A 87 17.96 1.80 14.84
C ASP A 87 16.99 0.61 14.62
N MET A 88 15.68 0.89 14.55
CA MET A 88 14.71 -0.15 14.22
C MET A 88 14.82 -0.57 12.76
N LYS A 89 14.70 -1.89 12.55
CA LYS A 89 14.81 -2.50 11.23
C LYS A 89 13.44 -2.77 10.64
N PHE A 90 13.24 -2.28 9.43
CA PHE A 90 12.09 -2.58 8.58
C PHE A 90 12.60 -3.26 7.32
N ASP A 91 12.06 -4.44 7.01
CA ASP A 91 12.59 -5.29 5.94
C ASP A 91 14.07 -5.66 6.15
N GLY A 92 14.48 -5.88 7.41
CA GLY A 92 15.84 -6.27 7.78
C GLY A 92 16.88 -5.15 7.75
N VAL A 93 16.51 -3.92 7.36
CA VAL A 93 17.41 -2.77 7.23
C VAL A 93 16.94 -1.62 8.12
N GLU A 94 17.88 -0.87 8.69
CA GLU A 94 17.59 0.37 9.44
C GLU A 94 17.03 1.44 8.50
N LEU A 95 16.23 2.35 9.04
CA LEU A 95 15.69 3.46 8.26
C LEU A 95 16.82 4.43 7.88
N ALA A 96 16.92 4.75 6.59
CA ALA A 96 17.79 5.83 6.15
C ALA A 96 17.33 7.17 6.75
N VAL A 97 18.23 8.16 6.81
CA VAL A 97 17.94 9.48 7.40
C VAL A 97 16.70 10.14 6.76
N ASP A 98 16.56 10.04 5.45
CA ASP A 98 15.43 10.60 4.70
C ASP A 98 14.14 9.77 4.82
N GLU A 99 14.24 8.48 5.14
CA GLU A 99 13.10 7.62 5.49
C GLU A 99 12.59 7.95 6.89
N TYR A 100 13.50 8.06 7.87
CA TYR A 100 13.16 8.45 9.23
C TYR A 100 12.54 9.85 9.28
N ALA A 101 13.10 10.81 8.52
CA ALA A 101 12.50 12.14 8.40
C ALA A 101 11.08 12.10 7.84
N ALA A 102 10.79 11.23 6.87
CA ALA A 102 9.43 11.06 6.36
C ALA A 102 8.46 10.49 7.42
N VAL A 103 8.93 9.54 8.24
CA VAL A 103 8.18 9.00 9.38
C VAL A 103 7.90 10.07 10.44
N LEU A 104 8.87 10.94 10.73
CA LEU A 104 8.68 12.08 11.64
C LEU A 104 7.65 13.08 11.10
N ASN A 105 7.70 13.41 9.81
CA ASN A 105 6.71 14.29 9.19
C ASN A 105 5.28 13.71 9.29
N PHE A 106 5.14 12.39 9.13
CA PHE A 106 3.86 11.73 9.35
C PHE A 106 3.42 11.84 10.82
N ARG A 107 4.33 11.57 11.77
CA ARG A 107 4.03 11.69 13.21
C ARG A 107 3.56 13.11 13.54
N ASP A 108 4.25 14.13 13.06
CA ASP A 108 3.90 15.53 13.34
C ASP A 108 2.49 15.87 12.81
N TRP A 109 2.15 15.40 11.60
CA TRP A 109 0.79 15.52 11.07
C TRP A 109 -0.24 14.76 11.92
N PHE A 110 0.10 13.54 12.34
CA PHE A 110 -0.79 12.66 13.11
C PHE A 110 -1.08 13.25 14.50
N GLU A 111 -0.06 13.79 15.18
CA GLU A 111 -0.18 14.44 16.49
C GLU A 111 -0.95 15.76 16.43
N ALA A 112 -0.75 16.54 15.35
CA ALA A 112 -1.48 17.79 15.12
C ALA A 112 -2.95 17.55 14.79
N THR A 113 -3.25 16.54 13.96
CA THR A 113 -4.60 16.26 13.46
C THR A 113 -5.41 15.42 14.45
N ARG A 114 -4.75 14.58 15.26
CA ARG A 114 -5.36 13.62 16.20
C ARG A 114 -6.52 12.82 15.58
N PRO A 115 -6.30 12.14 14.44
CA PRO A 115 -7.35 11.37 13.79
C PRO A 115 -7.79 10.19 14.65
N GLU A 116 -9.07 9.83 14.59
CA GLU A 116 -9.56 8.55 15.11
C GLU A 116 -9.22 7.46 14.08
N VAL A 117 -8.34 6.52 14.44
CA VAL A 117 -7.91 5.44 13.53
C VAL A 117 -9.00 4.38 13.44
N LEU A 118 -9.53 4.19 12.23
CA LEU A 118 -10.53 3.14 11.94
C LEU A 118 -9.86 1.87 11.39
N GLY A 119 -8.68 1.99 10.80
CA GLY A 119 -7.87 0.87 10.33
C GLY A 119 -6.57 1.33 9.67
N SER A 120 -5.54 0.50 9.70
CA SER A 120 -4.27 0.72 9.00
C SER A 120 -3.76 -0.61 8.44
N GLU A 121 -3.08 -0.54 7.29
CA GLU A 121 -2.51 -1.69 6.55
C GLU A 121 -3.52 -2.83 6.41
N PHE A 122 -4.77 -2.50 6.06
CA PHE A 122 -5.84 -3.48 5.95
C PHE A 122 -6.20 -3.75 4.50
N LEU A 123 -6.65 -4.99 4.28
CA LEU A 123 -6.96 -5.47 2.95
C LEU A 123 -8.41 -5.18 2.56
N ILE A 124 -8.58 -4.85 1.30
CA ILE A 124 -9.88 -4.66 0.66
C ILE A 124 -10.03 -5.60 -0.52
N TRP A 125 -11.26 -5.94 -0.83
CA TRP A 125 -11.64 -6.74 -2.00
C TRP A 125 -12.88 -6.15 -2.65
N ASN A 126 -12.92 -6.16 -3.97
CA ASN A 126 -14.09 -5.81 -4.76
C ASN A 126 -14.49 -7.03 -5.60
N ASP A 127 -15.62 -7.64 -5.25
CA ASP A 127 -16.14 -8.84 -5.93
C ASP A 127 -16.75 -8.53 -7.30
N GLU A 128 -17.27 -7.33 -7.50
CA GLU A 128 -17.95 -6.91 -8.74
C GLU A 128 -16.97 -6.75 -9.92
N HIS A 129 -15.81 -6.15 -9.64
CA HIS A 129 -14.78 -5.82 -10.62
C HIS A 129 -13.50 -6.66 -10.44
N ASN A 130 -13.52 -7.62 -9.51
CA ASN A 130 -12.44 -8.57 -9.24
C ASN A 130 -11.06 -7.90 -9.08
N TYR A 131 -10.91 -7.05 -8.06
CA TYR A 131 -9.61 -6.51 -7.66
C TYR A 131 -9.49 -6.47 -6.13
N ALA A 132 -8.25 -6.33 -5.66
CA ALA A 132 -7.97 -6.21 -4.23
C ALA A 132 -6.83 -5.22 -3.96
N GLY A 133 -6.71 -4.75 -2.72
CA GLY A 133 -5.71 -3.74 -2.37
C GLY A 133 -5.38 -3.75 -0.89
N THR A 134 -4.31 -3.03 -0.53
CA THR A 134 -4.01 -2.68 0.86
C THR A 134 -4.20 -1.19 1.00
N VAL A 135 -5.04 -0.79 1.96
CA VAL A 135 -5.24 0.60 2.33
C VAL A 135 -4.26 0.93 3.45
N ASP A 136 -3.44 1.98 3.26
CA ASP A 136 -2.45 2.39 4.25
C ASP A 136 -3.12 2.84 5.56
N LEU A 137 -4.10 3.74 5.43
CA LEU A 137 -4.78 4.33 6.59
C LEU A 137 -6.23 4.70 6.28
N LYS A 138 -7.14 4.34 7.20
CA LYS A 138 -8.52 4.81 7.24
C LYS A 138 -8.78 5.45 8.58
N VAL A 139 -9.19 6.70 8.56
CA VAL A 139 -9.33 7.52 9.76
C VAL A 139 -10.63 8.31 9.73
N LYS A 140 -11.05 8.79 10.89
CA LYS A 140 -12.07 9.81 11.04
C LYS A 140 -11.43 11.10 11.55
N ILE A 141 -11.64 12.18 10.79
CA ILE A 141 -11.12 13.53 11.09
C ILE A 141 -12.31 14.47 11.03
N ASN A 142 -12.54 15.24 12.10
CA ASN A 142 -13.65 16.21 12.17
C ASN A 142 -15.03 15.63 11.82
N GLY A 143 -15.29 14.36 12.18
CA GLY A 143 -16.56 13.69 11.92
C GLY A 143 -16.64 12.96 10.58
N GLU A 144 -15.73 13.23 9.64
CA GLU A 144 -15.72 12.64 8.30
C GLU A 144 -14.73 11.47 8.19
N VAL A 145 -15.09 10.46 7.40
CA VAL A 145 -14.24 9.28 7.18
C VAL A 145 -13.37 9.49 5.94
N TRP A 146 -12.06 9.36 6.13
CA TRP A 146 -11.04 9.52 5.10
C TRP A 146 -10.30 8.21 4.85
N VAL A 147 -10.04 7.94 3.57
CA VAL A 147 -9.05 6.95 3.13
C VAL A 147 -7.81 7.73 2.73
N ILE A 148 -6.70 7.44 3.40
CA ILE A 148 -5.42 8.10 3.20
C ILE A 148 -4.45 7.06 2.63
N ASP A 149 -3.84 7.45 1.51
CA ASP A 149 -2.79 6.70 0.84
C ASP A 149 -1.50 7.52 0.96
N LEU A 150 -0.51 6.95 1.64
CA LEU A 150 0.74 7.61 1.97
C LEU A 150 1.67 7.53 0.76
N LYS A 151 2.37 8.64 0.47
CA LYS A 151 3.28 8.71 -0.67
C LYS A 151 4.59 9.38 -0.26
N SER A 152 5.70 8.73 -0.58
CA SER A 152 7.07 9.26 -0.43
C SER A 152 7.64 9.80 -1.76
N SER A 153 6.79 9.93 -2.79
CA SER A 153 7.18 10.43 -4.11
C SER A 153 7.42 11.94 -4.10
N LYS A 154 8.24 12.42 -5.04
CA LYS A 154 8.51 13.86 -5.24
C LYS A 154 7.38 14.60 -5.97
N SER A 155 6.45 13.85 -6.57
CA SER A 155 5.38 14.38 -7.41
C SER A 155 4.08 13.61 -7.17
N VAL A 156 2.96 14.26 -7.47
CA VAL A 156 1.62 13.66 -7.48
C VAL A 156 1.31 13.17 -8.89
N TYR A 157 0.82 11.95 -9.00
CA TYR A 157 0.49 11.34 -10.29
C TYR A 157 -1.00 10.94 -10.36
N PRO A 158 -1.64 10.96 -11.55
CA PRO A 158 -3.07 10.66 -11.70
C PRO A 158 -3.48 9.28 -11.19
N GLU A 159 -2.57 8.29 -11.23
CA GLU A 159 -2.82 6.94 -10.73
C GLU A 159 -3.12 6.91 -9.24
N TYR A 160 -2.69 7.92 -8.48
CA TYR A 160 -2.99 8.01 -7.05
C TYR A 160 -4.47 8.26 -6.82
N ALA A 161 -5.10 9.09 -7.66
CA ALA A 161 -6.54 9.31 -7.62
C ALA A 161 -7.31 8.04 -8.03
N LEU A 162 -6.81 7.29 -9.02
CA LEU A 162 -7.41 6.00 -9.41
C LEU A 162 -7.32 4.97 -8.28
N GLN A 163 -6.18 4.91 -7.60
CA GLN A 163 -5.98 4.02 -6.45
C GLN A 163 -6.97 4.34 -5.32
N LEU A 164 -7.11 5.61 -4.94
CA LEU A 164 -8.08 6.04 -3.94
C LEU A 164 -9.53 5.77 -4.35
N SER A 165 -9.87 5.98 -5.63
CA SER A 165 -11.19 5.66 -6.16
C SER A 165 -11.51 4.17 -6.07
N ALA A 166 -10.54 3.30 -6.40
CA ALA A 166 -10.70 1.86 -6.24
C ALA A 166 -10.89 1.49 -4.76
N TYR A 167 -10.16 2.14 -3.86
CA TYR A 167 -10.29 1.86 -2.43
C TYR A 167 -11.64 2.26 -1.86
N LYS A 168 -12.21 3.37 -2.34
CA LYS A 168 -13.55 3.83 -1.98
C LYS A 168 -14.64 2.85 -2.43
N SER A 169 -14.45 2.19 -3.56
CA SER A 169 -15.43 1.26 -4.15
C SER A 169 -15.29 -0.19 -3.69
N ALA A 170 -14.36 -0.50 -2.78
CA ALA A 170 -14.11 -1.85 -2.29
C ALA A 170 -14.52 -2.03 -0.83
N SER A 171 -14.83 -3.27 -0.45
CA SER A 171 -15.21 -3.60 0.92
C SER A 171 -13.99 -4.06 1.72
N PRO A 172 -13.86 -3.68 3.01
CA PRO A 172 -12.88 -4.28 3.90
C PRO A 172 -13.12 -5.78 4.00
N THR A 173 -12.07 -6.56 3.80
CA THR A 173 -12.15 -8.01 4.00
C THR A 173 -12.09 -8.28 5.51
N PRO A 174 -12.99 -9.10 6.09
CA PRO A 174 -12.87 -9.49 7.49
C PRO A 174 -11.49 -10.10 7.73
N ARG A 175 -10.72 -9.55 8.68
CA ARG A 175 -9.58 -10.29 9.23
C ARG A 175 -10.16 -11.56 9.80
N GLY A 176 -9.79 -12.71 9.22
CA GLY A 176 -10.26 -14.01 9.69
C GLY A 176 -10.13 -14.05 11.21
N SER A 177 -11.19 -14.48 11.88
CA SER A 177 -11.25 -14.66 13.33
C SER A 177 -10.05 -15.45 13.81
N GLY A 178 -9.03 -14.75 14.30
CA GLY A 178 -7.73 -15.33 14.58
C GLY A 178 -6.65 -14.26 14.57
N PHE A 179 -6.76 -13.29 15.47
CA PHE A 179 -5.70 -12.70 16.28
C PHE A 179 -6.32 -11.54 17.08
N CYS A 180 -5.94 -11.47 18.36
CA CYS A 180 -6.63 -10.89 19.52
C CYS A 180 -7.20 -9.46 19.42
N ARG A 181 -8.24 -9.27 20.25
CA ARG A 181 -8.63 -8.01 20.89
C ARG A 181 -7.52 -7.51 21.83
#